data_AF-Q9HF09-F1
#
_entry.id   AF-Q9HF09-F1
#
_cell.length_a   1.000
_cell.length_b   1.000
_cell.length_c   1.000
_cell.angle_alpha   90.00
_cell.angle_beta   90.00
_cell.angle_gamma   90.00
#
_symmetry.space_group_name_H-M   'P 1'
#
loop_
_entity.id
_entity.type
_entity.pdbx_description
1 polymer ?
#
loop_
_entity_poly.entity_id
_entity_poly.type
_entity_poly.pdbx_seq_one_letter_code
_entity_poly.pdbx_strand_id
1 'polypeptide(L)'
;MFRQVKRRTAGRRNFEDSTSTATTTTTTTYTNGEKDSPKYLTPSALYASRLSFYDLPPTQEITLEEFETWAIDRLKILIEIESCLARSKTLKEIETSIKPLLLKYLPLNPTSGGGTVNYEKERMKD
;
A
#
# COMPACT_ATOMS: atom_id res chain seq x y z
N MET A 1 58.65 -5.09 26.06
CA MET A 1 57.44 -5.96 26.17
C MET A 1 56.29 -5.28 25.43
N PHE A 2 55.98 -5.73 24.21
CA PHE A 2 54.90 -5.15 23.40
C PHE A 2 53.65 -6.04 23.52
N ARG A 3 52.56 -5.51 24.09
CA ARG A 3 51.28 -6.21 24.13
C ARG A 3 50.61 -6.11 22.76
N GLN A 4 50.55 -7.25 22.07
CA GLN A 4 49.78 -7.42 20.84
C GLN A 4 48.28 -7.27 21.15
N VAL A 5 47.64 -6.21 20.65
CA VAL A 5 46.19 -6.03 20.78
C VAL A 5 45.52 -6.65 19.55
N LYS A 6 44.96 -7.85 19.73
CA LYS A 6 44.24 -8.59 18.69
C LYS A 6 42.89 -7.92 18.45
N ARG A 7 42.80 -7.02 17.46
CA ARG A 7 41.52 -6.46 17.01
C ARG A 7 40.67 -7.59 16.41
N ARG A 8 39.71 -8.10 17.20
CA ARG A 8 38.66 -8.96 16.68
C ARG A 8 37.66 -8.08 15.93
N THR A 9 37.76 -8.04 14.61
CA THR A 9 36.67 -7.53 13.78
C THR A 9 35.52 -8.51 13.92
N ALA A 10 34.55 -8.19 14.78
CA ALA A 10 33.29 -8.93 14.84
C ALA A 10 32.59 -8.66 13.49
N GLY A 11 32.73 -9.59 12.55
CA GLY A 11 31.91 -9.61 11.35
C GLY A 11 30.45 -9.65 11.80
N ARG A 12 29.68 -8.65 11.41
CA ARG A 12 28.22 -8.70 11.50
C ARG A 12 27.76 -9.85 10.62
N ARG A 13 27.47 -10.99 11.24
CA ARG A 13 26.84 -12.14 10.60
C ARG A 13 25.58 -12.40 11.40
N ASN A 14 24.45 -12.38 10.69
CA ASN A 14 23.11 -12.76 11.12
C ASN A 14 22.30 -11.69 11.85
N PHE A 15 21.72 -10.77 11.07
CA PHE A 15 20.31 -10.48 11.25
C PHE A 15 19.56 -11.45 10.34
N GLU A 16 19.00 -12.51 10.91
CA GLU A 16 17.92 -13.24 10.25
C GLU A 16 16.64 -12.41 10.45
N ASP A 17 15.96 -12.14 9.34
CA ASP A 17 14.65 -11.50 9.35
C ASP A 17 13.65 -12.39 10.07
N SER A 18 13.04 -11.83 11.10
CA SER A 18 11.87 -12.39 11.77
C SER A 18 10.78 -12.64 10.74
N THR A 19 10.29 -13.87 10.70
CA THR A 19 9.06 -14.31 10.03
C THR A 19 7.92 -13.31 10.17
N SER A 20 7.75 -12.45 9.16
CA SER A 20 6.46 -11.84 8.85
C SER A 20 5.88 -12.59 7.67
N THR A 21 4.83 -13.36 7.92
CA THR A 21 3.96 -13.98 6.93
C THR A 21 3.25 -12.88 6.13
N ALA A 22 3.97 -12.30 5.17
CA ALA A 22 3.45 -11.50 4.09
C ALA A 22 4.16 -12.01 2.84
N THR A 23 3.42 -12.78 2.05
CA THR A 23 3.83 -13.36 0.78
C THR A 23 4.48 -12.30 -0.11
N THR A 24 5.81 -12.18 -0.03
CA THR A 24 6.61 -11.50 -1.05
C THR A 24 6.72 -12.48 -2.21
N THR A 25 5.64 -12.62 -2.98
CA THR A 25 5.75 -13.25 -4.30
C THR A 25 6.31 -12.20 -5.24
N THR A 26 7.64 -12.07 -5.22
CA THR A 26 8.41 -11.67 -6.40
C THR A 26 8.15 -12.68 -7.51
N THR A 27 7.18 -12.42 -8.39
CA THR A 27 7.14 -13.04 -9.72
C THR A 27 7.59 -12.01 -10.73
N THR A 28 8.91 -11.87 -10.86
CA THR A 28 9.54 -11.46 -12.11
C THR A 28 9.83 -12.75 -12.87
N THR A 29 8.98 -13.12 -13.82
CA THR A 29 9.34 -14.16 -14.79
C THR A 29 10.25 -13.53 -15.83
N TYR A 30 11.53 -13.33 -15.51
CA TYR A 30 12.63 -13.29 -16.48
C TYR A 30 13.90 -13.84 -15.84
N THR A 31 14.51 -14.75 -16.56
CA THR A 31 15.72 -15.50 -16.22
C THR A 31 16.96 -14.60 -16.25
N ASN A 32 17.88 -14.90 -15.32
CA ASN A 32 19.31 -14.57 -15.31
C ASN A 32 19.71 -13.09 -15.24
N GLY A 33 20.08 -12.66 -14.03
CA GLY A 33 21.33 -11.92 -13.85
C GLY A 33 21.27 -10.39 -13.83
N GLU A 34 20.36 -9.76 -13.10
CA GLU A 34 20.51 -8.34 -12.76
C GLU A 34 19.87 -8.03 -11.40
N LYS A 35 20.71 -7.75 -10.39
CA LYS A 35 20.32 -7.59 -8.98
C LYS A 35 19.66 -6.24 -8.66
N ASP A 36 19.60 -5.33 -9.63
CA ASP A 36 19.17 -3.94 -9.44
C ASP A 36 18.09 -3.53 -10.46
N SER A 37 17.13 -4.41 -10.73
CA SER A 37 15.95 -4.03 -11.52
C SER A 37 14.95 -3.26 -10.64
N PRO A 38 14.43 -2.11 -11.09
CA PRO A 38 13.42 -1.34 -10.35
C PRO A 38 12.20 -2.23 -10.05
N LYS A 39 11.78 -2.22 -8.78
CA LYS A 39 10.71 -3.07 -8.26
C LYS A 39 9.35 -2.57 -8.74
N TYR A 40 8.94 -2.98 -9.92
CA TYR A 40 7.57 -2.78 -10.40
C TYR A 40 6.75 -4.05 -10.15
N LEU A 41 5.59 -3.89 -9.51
CA LEU A 41 4.63 -4.97 -9.33
C LEU A 41 3.64 -4.97 -10.49
N THR A 42 3.17 -6.15 -10.88
CA THR A 42 2.04 -6.25 -11.80
C THR A 42 0.77 -5.70 -11.11
N PRO A 43 -0.18 -5.08 -11.83
CA PRO A 43 -1.37 -4.49 -11.21
C PRO A 43 -2.17 -5.47 -10.35
N SER A 44 -2.26 -6.73 -10.79
CA SER A 44 -2.92 -7.81 -10.04
C SER A 44 -2.23 -8.11 -8.70
N ALA A 45 -0.88 -8.00 -8.65
CA ALA A 45 -0.12 -8.16 -7.41
C ALA A 45 -0.19 -6.90 -6.52
N LEU A 46 -0.21 -5.71 -7.12
CA LEU A 46 -0.30 -4.43 -6.41
C LEU A 46 -1.64 -4.26 -5.68
N TYR A 47 -2.72 -4.77 -6.28
CA TYR A 47 -4.10 -4.60 -5.81
C TYR A 47 -4.74 -5.89 -5.27
N ALA A 48 -3.93 -6.80 -4.73
CA ALA A 48 -4.39 -8.08 -4.19
C ALA A 48 -5.34 -7.92 -2.98
N SER A 49 -5.11 -6.89 -2.14
CA SER A 49 -5.87 -6.63 -0.91
C SER A 49 -6.70 -5.35 -0.96
N ARG A 50 -7.64 -5.21 -0.01
CA ARG A 50 -8.41 -3.97 0.22
C ARG A 50 -7.61 -2.85 0.86
N LEU A 51 -6.68 -3.23 1.73
CA LEU A 51 -5.81 -2.32 2.43
C LEU A 51 -4.48 -2.26 1.66
N SER A 52 -4.06 -1.05 1.32
CA SER A 52 -2.76 -0.75 0.71
C SER A 52 -1.96 0.14 1.65
N PHE A 53 -0.63 -0.03 1.67
CA PHE A 53 0.30 0.82 2.41
C PHE A 53 0.94 1.93 1.55
N TYR A 54 0.66 1.94 0.24
CA TYR A 54 1.18 2.94 -0.72
C TYR A 54 2.73 2.99 -0.79
N ASP A 55 3.40 1.84 -0.67
CA ASP A 55 4.87 1.75 -0.64
C ASP A 55 5.52 2.07 -2.00
N LEU A 56 4.84 1.77 -3.11
CA LEU A 56 5.34 1.94 -4.46
C LEU A 56 4.50 2.95 -5.23
N PRO A 57 5.12 3.87 -5.99
CA PRO A 57 4.39 4.83 -6.80
C PRO A 57 3.64 4.11 -7.94
N PRO A 58 2.40 4.52 -8.26
CA PRO A 58 1.67 3.98 -9.40
C PRO A 58 2.34 4.42 -10.72
N THR A 59 2.51 3.49 -11.66
CA THR A 59 3.08 3.74 -13.00
C THR A 59 2.02 3.74 -14.11
N GLN A 60 0.75 3.62 -13.74
CA GLN A 60 -0.37 3.55 -14.67
C GLN A 60 -0.71 4.94 -15.22
N GLU A 61 -1.04 5.00 -16.51
CA GLU A 61 -1.57 6.21 -17.14
C GLU A 61 -3.07 6.30 -16.89
N ILE A 62 -3.55 7.52 -16.63
CA ILE A 62 -4.97 7.87 -16.45
C ILE A 62 -5.28 9.14 -17.22
N THR A 63 -6.55 9.35 -17.56
CA THR A 63 -6.98 10.59 -18.22
C THR A 63 -6.98 11.77 -17.23
N LEU A 64 -6.94 13.00 -17.77
CA LEU A 64 -6.97 14.21 -16.94
C LEU A 64 -8.28 14.29 -16.12
N GLU A 65 -9.41 13.95 -16.73
CA GLU A 65 -10.73 13.95 -16.08
C GLU A 65 -10.80 12.93 -14.94
N GLU A 66 -10.24 11.73 -15.14
CA GLU A 66 -10.13 10.72 -14.08
C GLU A 66 -9.25 11.22 -12.94
N PHE A 67 -8.09 11.80 -13.24
CA PHE A 67 -7.21 12.37 -12.23
C PHE A 67 -7.93 13.43 -11.37
N GLU A 68 -8.61 14.39 -12.00
CA GLU A 68 -9.33 15.45 -11.29
C GLU A 68 -10.47 14.90 -10.42
N THR A 69 -11.28 13.98 -10.98
CA THR A 69 -12.40 13.38 -10.23
C THR A 69 -11.91 12.56 -9.05
N TRP A 70 -10.86 11.77 -9.21
CA TRP A 70 -10.30 10.94 -8.13
C TRP A 70 -9.64 11.79 -7.04
N ALA A 71 -8.91 12.83 -7.42
CA ALA A 71 -8.31 13.76 -6.47
C ALA A 71 -9.38 14.46 -5.62
N ILE A 72 -10.46 14.96 -6.25
CA ILE A 72 -11.57 15.61 -5.55
C ILE A 72 -12.27 14.64 -4.59
N ASP A 73 -12.54 13.41 -5.03
CA ASP A 73 -13.20 12.40 -4.22
C ASP A 73 -12.38 12.02 -2.98
N ARG A 74 -11.06 11.82 -3.16
CA ARG A 74 -10.14 11.55 -2.05
C ARG A 74 -10.05 12.73 -1.07
N LEU A 75 -9.95 13.96 -1.58
CA LEU A 75 -9.90 15.16 -0.74
C LEU A 75 -11.15 15.29 0.15
N LYS A 76 -12.34 15.02 -0.37
CA LYS A 76 -13.58 15.07 0.42
C LYS A 76 -13.54 14.11 1.61
N ILE A 77 -13.02 12.90 1.41
CA ILE A 77 -12.90 11.89 2.48
C ILE A 77 -11.87 12.33 3.52
N LEU A 78 -10.69 12.81 3.08
CA LEU A 78 -9.62 13.26 3.98
C LEU A 78 -10.05 14.46 4.83
N ILE A 79 -10.75 15.42 4.23
CA ILE A 79 -11.27 16.59 4.94
C ILE A 79 -12.28 16.18 6.02
N GLU A 80 -13.17 15.21 5.74
CA GLU A 80 -14.11 14.76 6.76
C GLU A 80 -13.42 14.00 7.90
N ILE A 81 -12.39 13.19 7.58
CA ILE A 81 -11.55 12.54 8.58
C ILE A 81 -10.89 13.59 9.48
N GLU A 82 -10.23 14.59 8.89
CA GLU A 82 -9.56 15.67 9.61
C GLU A 82 -10.56 16.46 10.48
N SER A 83 -11.71 16.82 9.91
CA SER A 83 -12.83 17.50 10.57
C SER A 83 -13.35 16.71 11.78
N CYS A 84 -13.41 15.39 11.69
CA CYS A 84 -13.79 14.53 12.81
C CYS A 84 -12.70 14.41 13.88
N LEU A 85 -11.44 14.33 13.47
CA LEU A 85 -10.29 14.34 14.38
C LEU A 85 -10.18 15.67 15.14
N ALA A 86 -10.35 16.80 14.45
CA ALA A 86 -10.32 18.15 15.03
C ALA A 86 -11.41 18.35 16.09
N ARG A 87 -12.56 17.70 15.94
CA ARG A 87 -13.65 17.71 16.93
C ARG A 87 -13.52 16.63 18.01
N SER A 88 -12.41 15.89 18.04
CA SER A 88 -12.16 14.81 19.02
C SER A 88 -13.29 13.77 19.08
N LYS A 89 -13.91 13.45 17.93
CA LYS A 89 -14.93 12.41 17.85
C LYS A 89 -14.35 11.04 18.20
N THR A 90 -15.19 10.15 18.74
CA THR A 90 -14.76 8.78 19.02
C THR A 90 -14.63 7.96 17.72
N LEU A 91 -13.81 6.91 17.72
CA LEU A 91 -13.60 6.08 16.52
C LEU A 91 -14.90 5.51 15.91
N LYS A 92 -15.90 5.20 16.75
CA LYS A 92 -17.20 4.69 16.28
C LYS A 92 -18.01 5.77 15.56
N GLU A 93 -17.97 7.01 16.04
CA GLU A 93 -18.63 8.15 15.39
C GLU A 93 -17.93 8.51 14.07
N ILE A 94 -16.60 8.47 14.08
CA ILE A 94 -15.75 8.63 12.90
C ILE A 94 -16.15 7.61 11.84
N GLU A 95 -16.16 6.32 12.18
CA GLU A 95 -16.58 5.25 11.26
C GLU A 95 -17.99 5.50 10.71
N THR A 96 -18.95 5.83 11.59
CA THR A 96 -20.34 6.06 11.20
C THR A 96 -20.48 7.23 10.21
N SER A 97 -19.70 8.30 10.39
CA SER A 97 -19.71 9.46 9.51
C SER A 97 -19.00 9.22 8.17
N ILE A 98 -17.91 8.47 8.15
CA ILE A 98 -17.06 8.27 6.97
C ILE A 98 -17.58 7.14 6.08
N LYS A 99 -18.16 6.08 6.65
CA LYS A 99 -18.68 4.94 5.91
C LYS A 99 -19.62 5.29 4.75
N PRO A 100 -20.62 6.19 4.89
CA PRO A 100 -21.44 6.60 3.75
C PRO A 100 -20.67 7.39 2.68
N LEU A 101 -19.66 8.17 3.09
CA LEU A 101 -18.81 8.92 2.15
C LEU A 101 -17.88 7.99 1.36
N LEU A 102 -17.29 6.99 2.01
CA LEU A 102 -16.52 5.94 1.35
C LEU A 102 -17.38 5.19 0.33
N LEU A 103 -18.58 4.73 0.71
CA LEU A 103 -19.47 4.03 -0.24
C LEU A 103 -19.85 4.88 -1.46
N LYS A 104 -19.92 6.20 -1.30
CA LYS A 104 -20.29 7.13 -2.39
C LYS A 104 -19.12 7.50 -3.29
N TYR A 105 -17.98 7.86 -2.70
CA TYR A 105 -16.85 8.45 -3.42
C TYR A 105 -15.73 7.44 -3.70
N LEU A 106 -15.56 6.42 -2.85
CA LEU A 106 -14.48 5.45 -2.96
C LEU A 106 -14.93 4.05 -2.50
N PRO A 107 -15.79 3.38 -3.29
CA PRO A 107 -16.28 2.06 -2.94
C PRO A 107 -15.11 1.08 -3.00
N LEU A 108 -14.82 0.45 -1.87
CA LEU A 108 -13.87 -0.66 -1.78
C LEU A 108 -14.68 -1.94 -1.56
N ASN A 109 -14.85 -2.76 -2.59
CA ASN A 109 -15.58 -4.04 -2.48
C ASN A 109 -14.62 -5.20 -2.14
N PRO A 110 -15.08 -6.25 -1.43
CA PRO A 110 -14.24 -7.42 -1.11
C PRO A 110 -13.99 -8.30 -2.34
N THR A 111 -12.76 -8.81 -2.47
CA THR A 111 -12.32 -9.68 -3.59
C THR A 111 -13.08 -11.01 -3.66
N SER A 112 -13.63 -11.49 -2.55
CA SER A 112 -14.33 -12.79 -2.44
C SER A 112 -15.83 -12.73 -2.77
N GLY A 113 -16.38 -11.56 -3.10
CA GLY A 113 -17.77 -11.46 -3.53
C GLY A 113 -17.87 -11.77 -5.01
N GLY A 114 -18.51 -12.89 -5.39
CA GLY A 114 -18.59 -13.43 -6.75
C GLY A 114 -19.35 -12.58 -7.79
N GLY A 115 -19.27 -11.25 -7.72
CA GLY A 115 -19.82 -10.32 -8.70
C GLY A 115 -18.78 -9.86 -9.71
N THR A 116 -19.25 -9.40 -10.87
CA THR A 116 -18.47 -8.80 -11.97
C THR A 116 -17.90 -7.41 -11.63
N VAL A 117 -17.61 -7.13 -10.36
CA VAL A 117 -17.10 -5.83 -9.90
C VAL A 117 -15.62 -5.75 -10.23
N ASN A 118 -15.22 -4.69 -10.94
CA ASN A 118 -13.82 -4.45 -11.27
C ASN A 118 -13.08 -3.87 -10.05
N TYR A 119 -12.67 -4.76 -9.14
CA TYR A 119 -11.95 -4.40 -7.92
C TYR A 119 -10.61 -3.73 -8.22
N GLU A 120 -9.93 -4.08 -9.32
CA GLU A 120 -8.66 -3.46 -9.69
C GLU A 120 -8.83 -1.95 -9.93
N LYS A 121 -9.89 -1.54 -10.63
CA LYS A 121 -10.21 -0.12 -10.82
C LYS A 121 -10.54 0.60 -9.52
N GLU A 122 -11.26 -0.04 -8.61
CA GLU A 122 -11.55 0.53 -7.29
C GLU A 122 -10.28 0.76 -6.46
N ARG A 123 -9.33 -0.18 -6.50
CA ARG A 123 -8.04 -0.06 -5.80
C ARG A 123 -7.08 0.90 -6.47
N MET A 124 -7.17 1.04 -7.79
CA MET A 124 -6.38 2.01 -8.54
C MET A 124 -6.85 3.45 -8.26
N LYS A 125 -8.15 3.62 -7.99
CA LYS A 125 -8.73 4.90 -7.57
C LYS A 125 -8.34 5.29 -6.14
N ASP A 126 -8.22 4.31 -5.25
CA ASP A 126 -7.87 4.49 -3.83
C ASP A 126 -6.39 4.79 -3.58
#